data_AF-A0A6N6SNV4-F1
#
_entry.id   AF-A0A6N6SNV4-F1
#
_cell.length_a   1.000
_cell.length_b   1.000
_cell.length_c   1.000
_cell.angle_alpha   90.00
_cell.angle_beta   90.00
_cell.angle_gamma   90.00
#
_symmetry.space_group_name_H-M   'P 1'
#
loop_
_entity.id
_entity.type
_entity.pdbx_description
1 polymer ?
#
loop_
_entity_poly.entity_id
_entity_poly.type
_entity_poly.pdbx_seq_one_letter_code
_entity_poly.pdbx_strand_id
1 'polypeptide(L)'
;MKKSQVYFIMYIVLITELLIVILERDELMEKEEQIKNKMIASIASQYERDVELNAPIPISQWQVGKDSVSIPINAIGLISDEEKAGAVYTIKSEGNRGPGGEAFPASLTSNDKDGTYLLIKDESGNARLFIPKASAVGDYEFTVTLTVKRQLPDYLPDFLKEELKTKSNFKDGEEVTTKPVKFKIQVKAEPVQQQQAPTKKGDVINVGPSID
;
A
#
# COMPACT_ATOMS: atom_id res chain seq x y z
N MET A 1 -52.75 40.64 42.92
CA MET A 1 -52.31 40.51 41.51
C MET A 1 -53.40 39.77 40.74
N LYS A 2 -53.94 40.38 39.68
CA LYS A 2 -55.07 39.80 38.93
C LYS A 2 -54.56 38.58 38.14
N LYS A 3 -55.32 37.48 38.07
CA LYS A 3 -54.95 36.22 37.37
C LYS A 3 -54.34 36.46 35.97
N SER A 4 -54.77 37.50 35.28
CA SER A 4 -54.20 37.99 34.01
C SER A 4 -52.69 38.28 34.05
N GLN A 5 -52.14 38.82 35.14
CA GLN A 5 -50.70 39.06 35.27
C GLN A 5 -49.90 37.76 35.37
N VAL A 6 -50.45 36.74 36.02
CA VAL A 6 -49.80 35.42 36.14
C VAL A 6 -49.76 34.72 34.79
N TYR A 7 -50.86 34.73 34.04
CA TYR A 7 -50.90 34.19 32.68
C TYR A 7 -49.97 34.94 31.73
N PHE A 8 -49.85 36.26 31.86
CA PHE A 8 -48.94 37.06 31.07
C PHE A 8 -47.46 36.71 31.33
N ILE A 9 -47.08 36.56 32.60
CA ILE A 9 -45.72 36.12 32.98
C ILE A 9 -45.45 34.71 32.45
N MET A 10 -46.41 33.78 32.57
CA MET A 10 -46.25 32.42 32.03
C MET A 10 -46.05 32.41 30.51
N TYR A 11 -46.77 33.26 29.78
CA TYR A 11 -46.64 33.36 28.33
C TYR A 11 -45.27 33.90 27.92
N ILE A 12 -44.73 34.88 28.67
CA ILE A 12 -43.38 35.40 28.44
C ILE A 12 -42.34 34.31 28.67
N VAL A 13 -42.43 33.57 29.79
CA VAL A 13 -41.48 32.48 30.09
C VAL A 13 -41.49 31.43 28.98
N LEU A 14 -42.67 31.03 28.51
CA LEU A 14 -42.81 30.02 27.47
C LEU A 14 -42.26 30.49 26.11
N ILE A 15 -42.46 31.77 25.75
CA ILE A 15 -41.87 32.35 24.54
C ILE A 15 -40.34 32.43 24.67
N THR A 16 -39.81 32.81 25.85
CA THR A 16 -38.37 32.89 26.05
C THR A 16 -37.69 31.52 25.99
N GLU A 17 -38.29 30.47 26.57
CA GLU A 17 -37.77 29.11 26.44
C GLU A 17 -37.81 28.62 24.99
N LEU A 18 -38.90 28.89 24.27
CA LEU A 18 -39.01 28.54 22.85
C LEU A 18 -37.93 29.25 22.00
N LEU A 19 -37.66 30.52 22.27
CA LEU A 19 -36.61 31.28 21.60
C LEU A 19 -35.21 30.72 21.88
N ILE A 20 -34.94 30.33 23.14
CA ILE A 20 -33.67 29.70 23.52
C ILE A 20 -33.50 28.38 22.75
N VAL A 21 -34.53 27.53 22.72
CA VAL A 21 -34.49 26.25 21.99
C VAL A 21 -34.25 26.45 20.49
N ILE A 22 -34.86 27.47 19.88
CA ILE A 22 -34.63 27.79 18.47
C ILE A 22 -33.18 28.24 18.24
N LEU A 23 -32.66 29.13 19.09
CA LEU A 23 -31.27 29.61 18.99
C LEU A 23 -30.26 28.46 19.16
N GLU A 24 -30.47 27.58 20.13
CA GLU A 24 -29.61 26.41 20.33
C GLU A 24 -29.67 25.45 19.13
N ARG A 25 -30.85 25.26 18.55
CA ARG A 25 -31.01 24.45 17.33
C ARG A 25 -30.26 25.06 16.14
N ASP A 26 -30.38 26.36 15.94
CA ASP A 26 -29.75 27.05 14.81
C ASP A 26 -28.21 27.02 14.96
N GLU A 27 -27.68 27.22 16.17
CA GLU A 27 -26.24 27.10 16.45
C GLU A 27 -25.73 25.67 16.20
N LEU A 28 -26.51 24.65 16.57
CA LEU A 28 -26.18 23.25 16.29
C LEU A 28 -26.17 22.95 14.79
N MET A 29 -27.14 23.47 14.04
CA MET A 29 -27.19 23.33 12.58
C MET A 29 -25.99 24.00 11.91
N GLU A 30 -25.59 25.18 12.36
CA GLU A 30 -24.41 25.86 11.83
C GLU A 30 -23.13 25.06 12.10
N LYS A 31 -22.96 24.53 13.31
CA LYS A 31 -21.81 23.68 13.66
C LYS A 31 -21.80 22.39 12.83
N GLU A 32 -22.96 21.78 12.61
CA GLU A 32 -23.09 20.59 11.76
C GLU A 32 -22.67 20.90 10.32
N GLU A 33 -23.10 22.04 9.76
CA GLU A 33 -22.72 22.46 8.42
C GLU A 33 -21.20 22.74 8.32
N GLN A 34 -20.61 23.36 9.34
CA GLN A 34 -19.15 23.58 9.37
C GLN A 34 -18.38 22.25 9.42
N ILE A 35 -18.83 21.28 10.21
CA ILE A 35 -18.22 19.94 10.29
C ILE A 35 -18.35 19.23 8.94
N LYS A 36 -19.56 19.26 8.36
CA LYS A 36 -19.84 18.68 7.04
C LYS A 36 -18.92 19.26 5.97
N ASN A 37 -18.81 20.60 5.90
CA ASN A 37 -17.96 21.26 4.93
C ASN A 37 -16.47 20.91 5.11
N LYS A 38 -15.98 20.85 6.35
CA LYS A 38 -14.61 20.42 6.64
C LYS A 38 -14.36 18.96 6.27
N MET A 39 -15.31 18.08 6.55
CA MET A 39 -15.23 16.66 6.19
C MET A 39 -15.17 16.49 4.67
N ILE A 40 -16.06 17.15 3.94
CA ILE A 40 -16.11 17.12 2.48
C ILE A 40 -14.81 17.68 1.89
N ALA A 41 -14.33 18.82 2.38
CA ALA A 41 -13.08 19.43 1.90
C ALA A 41 -11.87 18.51 2.15
N SER A 42 -11.80 17.88 3.34
CA SER A 42 -10.75 16.93 3.67
C SER A 42 -10.77 15.71 2.74
N ILE A 43 -11.94 15.10 2.52
CA ILE A 43 -12.08 13.93 1.64
C ILE A 43 -11.77 14.33 0.18
N ALA A 44 -12.32 15.45 -0.31
CA ALA A 44 -12.05 15.97 -1.64
C ALA A 44 -10.54 16.14 -1.89
N SER A 45 -9.83 16.77 -0.94
CA SER A 45 -8.38 16.98 -1.04
C SER A 45 -7.57 15.68 -1.06
N GLN A 46 -8.11 14.58 -0.52
CA GLN A 46 -7.47 13.27 -0.64
C GLN A 46 -7.67 12.72 -2.05
N TYR A 47 -8.87 12.82 -2.61
CA TYR A 47 -9.21 12.33 -3.94
C TYR A 47 -8.56 13.11 -5.08
N GLU A 48 -8.19 14.38 -4.84
CA GLU A 48 -7.37 15.18 -5.76
C GLU A 48 -5.92 14.68 -5.86
N ARG A 49 -5.43 13.88 -4.89
CA ARG A 49 -4.08 13.32 -4.97
C ARG A 49 -4.04 12.22 -6.01
N ASP A 50 -3.03 12.30 -6.87
CA ASP A 50 -2.74 11.25 -7.84
C ASP A 50 -2.45 9.92 -7.13
N VAL A 51 -2.87 8.83 -7.75
CA VAL A 51 -2.48 7.49 -7.33
C VAL A 51 -1.05 7.26 -7.78
N GLU A 52 -0.17 7.02 -6.81
CA GLU A 52 1.26 6.82 -7.05
C GLU A 52 1.70 5.45 -6.56
N LEU A 53 2.74 4.93 -7.21
CA LEU A 53 3.43 3.75 -6.74
C LEU A 53 4.79 4.15 -6.21
N ASN A 54 5.16 3.51 -5.10
CA ASN A 54 6.51 3.55 -4.58
C ASN A 54 7.00 2.12 -4.40
N ALA A 55 7.92 1.71 -5.26
CA ALA A 55 8.76 0.54 -5.00
C ALA A 55 10.06 1.09 -4.41
N PRO A 56 10.39 0.85 -3.12
CA PRO A 56 11.67 1.24 -2.57
C PRO A 56 12.78 0.59 -3.41
N ILE A 57 13.49 1.43 -4.16
CA ILE A 57 14.50 1.06 -5.16
C ILE A 57 15.83 0.65 -4.45
N PRO A 58 16.89 0.14 -5.15
CA PRO A 58 16.99 -0.54 -6.45
C PRO A 58 17.94 -1.78 -6.50
N ILE A 59 18.68 -2.10 -5.43
CA ILE A 59 19.80 -3.06 -5.49
C ILE A 59 19.83 -3.85 -4.20
N SER A 60 19.01 -4.89 -4.15
CA SER A 60 19.22 -5.96 -3.18
C SER A 60 20.21 -6.94 -3.80
N GLN A 61 21.43 -7.00 -3.27
CA GLN A 61 22.46 -7.95 -3.72
C GLN A 61 22.11 -9.32 -3.16
N TRP A 62 21.80 -10.28 -4.04
CA TRP A 62 21.38 -11.62 -3.61
C TRP A 62 22.46 -12.66 -3.89
N GLN A 63 22.52 -13.69 -3.06
CA GLN A 63 23.33 -14.88 -3.33
C GLN A 63 22.48 -15.94 -4.02
N VAL A 64 23.03 -16.50 -5.10
CA VAL A 64 22.43 -17.64 -5.81
C VAL A 64 22.18 -18.81 -4.83
N GLY A 65 21.00 -19.44 -4.92
CA GLY A 65 20.66 -20.68 -4.20
C GLY A 65 20.33 -20.52 -2.71
N LYS A 66 20.46 -19.32 -2.15
CA LYS A 66 20.35 -19.10 -0.70
C LYS A 66 19.19 -18.19 -0.32
N ASP A 67 19.09 -17.04 -0.96
CA ASP A 67 18.16 -15.98 -0.54
C ASP A 67 16.86 -16.02 -1.36
N SER A 68 15.72 -16.11 -0.69
CA SER A 68 14.41 -15.80 -1.25
C SER A 68 14.04 -14.36 -0.90
N VAL A 69 13.41 -13.62 -1.80
CA VAL A 69 13.18 -12.19 -1.57
C VAL A 69 11.74 -11.78 -1.79
N SER A 70 11.30 -10.88 -0.91
CA SER A 70 10.03 -10.19 -0.98
C SER A 70 10.31 -8.70 -1.20
N ILE A 71 9.89 -8.17 -2.35
CA ILE A 71 10.01 -6.75 -2.68
C ILE A 71 8.66 -6.08 -2.35
N PRO A 72 8.60 -5.18 -1.36
CA PRO A 72 7.38 -4.43 -1.08
C PRO A 72 7.12 -3.40 -2.17
N ILE A 73 5.86 -3.23 -2.55
CA ILE A 73 5.37 -2.27 -3.53
C ILE A 73 4.22 -1.53 -2.85
N ASN A 74 4.45 -0.27 -2.52
CA ASN A 74 3.48 0.54 -1.79
C ASN A 74 2.64 1.35 -2.76
N ALA A 75 1.32 1.31 -2.59
CA ALA A 75 0.42 2.23 -3.27
C ALA A 75 0.13 3.45 -2.38
N ILE A 76 0.11 4.61 -3.00
CA ILE A 76 -0.20 5.89 -2.35
C ILE A 76 -1.40 6.48 -3.09
N GLY A 77 -2.33 7.08 -2.35
CA GLY A 77 -3.52 7.72 -2.94
C GLY A 77 -4.74 6.80 -3.14
N LEU A 78 -4.67 5.55 -2.68
CA LEU A 78 -5.85 4.69 -2.50
C LEU A 78 -6.57 5.08 -1.20
N ILE A 79 -7.84 5.46 -1.30
CA ILE A 79 -8.59 6.09 -0.19
C ILE A 79 -9.66 5.15 0.32
N SER A 80 -10.46 4.58 -0.59
CA SER A 80 -11.55 3.69 -0.22
C SER A 80 -11.09 2.23 -0.11
N ASP A 81 -11.82 1.43 0.66
CA ASP A 81 -11.51 0.00 0.80
C ASP A 81 -11.86 -0.76 -0.48
N GLU A 82 -12.84 -0.26 -1.23
CA GLU A 82 -13.22 -0.73 -2.55
C GLU A 82 -12.08 -0.49 -3.57
N GLU A 83 -11.41 0.67 -3.52
CA GLU A 83 -10.22 0.96 -4.32
C GLU A 83 -9.08 -0.01 -3.97
N LYS A 84 -8.80 -0.25 -2.69
CA LYS A 84 -7.76 -1.18 -2.23
C LYS A 84 -8.07 -2.61 -2.67
N ALA A 85 -9.31 -3.04 -2.54
CA ALA A 85 -9.77 -4.36 -2.97
C ALA A 85 -9.76 -4.52 -4.51
N GLY A 86 -10.06 -3.46 -5.25
CA GLY A 86 -10.07 -3.42 -6.71
C GLY A 86 -8.71 -3.17 -7.38
N ALA A 87 -7.69 -2.76 -6.62
CA ALA A 87 -6.35 -2.51 -7.13
C ALA A 87 -5.73 -3.74 -7.81
N VAL A 88 -5.30 -3.60 -9.06
CA VAL A 88 -4.61 -4.63 -9.85
C VAL A 88 -3.19 -4.19 -10.14
N TYR A 89 -2.23 -4.94 -9.63
CA TYR A 89 -0.81 -4.72 -9.90
C TYR A 89 -0.40 -5.54 -11.11
N THR A 90 0.41 -4.95 -11.99
CA THR A 90 1.04 -5.64 -13.13
C THR A 90 2.54 -5.41 -13.10
N ILE A 91 3.32 -6.48 -13.18
CA ILE A 91 4.77 -6.45 -13.25
C ILE A 91 5.23 -7.06 -14.56
N LYS A 92 6.12 -6.35 -15.26
CA LYS A 92 6.77 -6.82 -16.48
C LYS A 92 8.28 -6.83 -16.27
N SER A 93 8.97 -7.88 -16.72
CA SER A 93 10.43 -7.87 -16.80
C SER A 93 10.86 -7.32 -18.15
N GLU A 94 11.93 -6.52 -18.17
CA GLU A 94 12.52 -6.05 -19.43
C GLU A 94 13.34 -7.14 -20.16
N GLY A 95 13.58 -8.29 -19.51
CA GLY A 95 14.22 -9.46 -20.11
C GLY A 95 13.35 -10.71 -20.06
N ASN A 96 13.60 -11.66 -20.97
CA ASN A 96 12.87 -12.94 -21.03
C ASN A 96 13.25 -13.93 -19.92
N ARG A 97 14.09 -13.54 -18.96
CA ARG A 97 14.57 -14.40 -17.87
C ARG A 97 14.44 -13.67 -16.55
N GLY A 98 13.91 -14.35 -15.54
CA GLY A 98 13.88 -13.83 -14.19
C GLY A 98 15.01 -14.41 -13.32
N PRO A 99 15.17 -13.90 -12.08
CA PRO A 99 16.19 -14.34 -11.13
C PRO A 99 16.13 -15.84 -10.81
N GLY A 100 14.96 -16.47 -10.90
CA GLY A 100 14.75 -17.90 -10.68
C GLY A 100 15.33 -18.81 -11.77
N GLY A 101 15.94 -18.25 -12.84
CA GLY A 101 16.53 -19.00 -13.96
C GLY A 101 15.53 -19.53 -14.99
N GLU A 102 14.25 -19.56 -14.62
CA GLU A 102 13.14 -19.78 -15.53
C GLU A 102 12.77 -18.50 -16.30
N ALA A 103 12.08 -18.68 -17.44
CA ALA A 103 11.54 -17.56 -18.18
C ALA A 103 10.57 -16.76 -17.28
N PHE A 104 10.77 -15.45 -17.18
CA PHE A 104 9.81 -14.61 -16.48
C PHE A 104 8.54 -14.53 -17.35
N PRO A 105 7.33 -14.64 -16.76
CA PRO A 105 6.10 -14.48 -17.54
C PRO A 105 6.08 -13.09 -18.18
N ALA A 106 5.50 -12.96 -19.38
CA ALA A 106 5.44 -11.69 -20.10
C ALA A 106 4.81 -10.56 -19.24
N SER A 107 3.87 -10.93 -18.36
CA SER A 107 3.36 -10.09 -17.29
C SER A 107 2.92 -10.96 -16.13
N LEU A 108 3.17 -10.50 -14.90
CA LEU A 108 2.63 -11.07 -13.67
C LEU A 108 1.63 -10.09 -13.06
N THR A 109 0.42 -10.55 -12.78
CA THR A 109 -0.63 -9.75 -12.16
C THR A 109 -0.90 -10.21 -10.73
N SER A 110 -1.50 -9.35 -9.90
CA SER A 110 -1.89 -9.72 -8.52
C SER A 110 -2.98 -10.79 -8.43
N ASN A 111 -3.56 -11.20 -9.57
CA ASN A 111 -4.54 -12.27 -9.65
C ASN A 111 -3.90 -13.62 -9.99
N ASP A 112 -2.65 -13.63 -10.43
CA ASP A 112 -1.93 -14.85 -10.81
C ASP A 112 -1.40 -15.52 -9.54
N LYS A 113 -1.95 -16.69 -9.21
CA LYS A 113 -1.60 -17.45 -7.98
C LYS A 113 -0.69 -18.65 -8.24
N ASP A 114 -0.41 -18.96 -9.49
CA ASP A 114 0.33 -20.16 -9.87
C ASP A 114 1.60 -19.79 -10.62
N GLY A 115 2.75 -20.08 -10.01
CA GLY A 115 4.03 -19.96 -10.68
C GLY A 115 5.21 -19.79 -9.73
N THR A 116 6.38 -19.78 -10.33
CA THR A 116 7.68 -19.52 -9.69
C THR A 116 7.75 -18.10 -9.13
N TYR A 117 6.93 -17.16 -9.61
CA TYR A 117 6.86 -15.79 -9.10
C TYR A 117 5.45 -15.52 -8.56
N LEU A 118 5.34 -14.89 -7.39
CA LEU A 118 4.05 -14.58 -6.78
C LEU A 118 3.93 -13.08 -6.52
N LEU A 119 2.81 -12.48 -6.92
CA LEU A 119 2.48 -11.09 -6.60
C LEU A 119 1.29 -11.07 -5.65
N ILE A 120 1.56 -10.77 -4.38
CA ILE A 120 0.57 -10.87 -3.31
C ILE A 120 0.15 -9.48 -2.89
N LYS A 121 -1.14 -9.20 -2.94
CA LYS A 121 -1.74 -7.96 -2.43
C LYS A 121 -2.17 -8.14 -0.97
N ASP A 122 -1.97 -7.10 -0.16
CA ASP A 122 -2.47 -7.03 1.21
C ASP A 122 -3.81 -6.25 1.31
N GLU A 123 -4.46 -6.33 2.47
CA GLU A 123 -5.74 -5.64 2.74
C GLU A 123 -5.61 -4.11 2.71
N SER A 124 -4.39 -3.59 2.91
CA SER A 124 -4.11 -2.15 2.82
C SER A 124 -4.00 -1.66 1.37
N GLY A 125 -4.10 -2.56 0.40
CA GLY A 125 -3.98 -2.26 -1.01
C GLY A 125 -2.55 -2.18 -1.51
N ASN A 126 -1.54 -2.56 -0.72
CA ASN A 126 -0.15 -2.68 -1.14
C ASN A 126 0.11 -4.07 -1.73
N ALA A 127 1.21 -4.22 -2.48
CA ALA A 127 1.62 -5.51 -3.03
C ALA A 127 3.03 -5.90 -2.60
N ARG A 128 3.33 -7.19 -2.69
CA ARG A 128 4.66 -7.76 -2.50
C ARG A 128 4.95 -8.74 -3.63
N LEU A 129 6.07 -8.52 -4.33
CA LEU A 129 6.59 -9.49 -5.27
C LEU A 129 7.50 -10.47 -4.53
N PHE A 130 7.12 -11.74 -4.52
CA PHE A 130 7.94 -12.83 -4.01
C PHE A 130 8.69 -13.51 -5.16
N ILE A 131 10.01 -13.56 -4.99
CA ILE A 131 10.92 -14.25 -5.89
C ILE A 131 11.62 -15.36 -5.09
N PRO A 132 11.47 -16.64 -5.48
CA PRO A 132 12.16 -17.75 -4.84
C PRO A 132 13.66 -17.65 -5.13
N LYS A 133 14.43 -18.54 -4.47
CA LYS A 133 15.90 -18.57 -4.55
C LYS A 133 16.40 -18.37 -5.98
N ALA A 134 17.19 -17.31 -6.16
CA ALA A 134 17.75 -17.01 -7.46
C ALA A 134 18.69 -18.14 -7.91
N SER A 135 18.62 -18.56 -9.16
CA SER A 135 19.45 -19.65 -9.71
C SER A 135 20.47 -19.15 -10.74
N ALA A 136 20.35 -17.90 -11.17
CA ALA A 136 21.26 -17.28 -12.15
C ALA A 136 21.77 -15.92 -11.65
N VAL A 137 23.07 -15.68 -11.88
CA VAL A 137 23.74 -14.40 -11.64
C VAL A 137 23.35 -13.43 -12.74
N GLY A 138 23.06 -12.18 -12.38
CA GLY A 138 22.71 -11.14 -13.35
C GLY A 138 21.96 -9.97 -12.74
N ASP A 139 21.77 -8.96 -13.59
CA ASP A 139 20.98 -7.77 -13.28
C ASP A 139 19.61 -7.91 -13.96
N TYR A 140 18.55 -7.87 -13.17
CA TYR A 140 17.17 -8.05 -13.62
C TYR A 140 16.39 -6.75 -13.40
N GLU A 141 15.80 -6.22 -14.47
CA GLU A 141 15.00 -5.00 -14.44
C GLU A 141 13.51 -5.32 -14.59
N PHE A 142 12.71 -4.67 -13.74
CA PHE A 142 11.26 -4.84 -13.68
C PHE A 142 10.57 -3.49 -13.74
N THR A 143 9.41 -3.48 -14.38
CA THR A 143 8.49 -2.34 -14.43
C THR A 143 7.17 -2.73 -13.77
N VAL A 144 6.72 -1.92 -12.82
CA VAL A 144 5.43 -2.08 -12.12
C VAL A 144 4.47 -0.99 -12.54
N THR A 145 3.22 -1.38 -12.77
CA THR A 145 2.09 -0.48 -12.94
C THR A 145 0.93 -0.93 -12.05
N LEU A 146 0.17 0.03 -11.53
CA LEU A 146 -1.07 -0.20 -10.80
C LEU A 146 -2.22 0.38 -11.60
N THR A 147 -3.27 -0.42 -11.77
CA THR A 147 -4.56 0.02 -12.32
C THR A 147 -5.62 -0.12 -11.25
N VAL A 148 -6.38 0.94 -11.02
CA VAL A 148 -7.47 0.97 -10.04
C VAL A 148 -8.67 1.74 -10.60
N LYS A 149 -9.87 1.29 -10.25
CA LYS A 149 -11.11 2.04 -10.50
C LYS A 149 -11.35 2.96 -9.32
N ARG A 150 -11.35 4.27 -9.56
CA ARG A 150 -11.62 5.27 -8.52
C ARG A 150 -13.05 5.13 -8.04
N GLN A 151 -13.25 4.90 -6.75
CA GLN A 151 -14.59 4.76 -6.15
C GLN A 151 -14.67 5.51 -4.83
N LEU A 152 -15.79 6.18 -4.60
CA LEU A 152 -16.09 6.77 -3.29
C LEU A 152 -16.39 5.65 -2.28
N PRO A 153 -16.12 5.87 -0.98
CA PRO A 153 -16.33 4.84 0.01
C PRO A 153 -17.83 4.56 0.19
N ASP A 154 -18.20 3.29 0.37
CA ASP A 154 -19.61 2.89 0.44
C ASP A 154 -20.30 3.44 1.68
N TYR A 155 -19.57 3.61 2.78
CA TYR A 155 -20.08 4.13 4.05
C TYR A 155 -20.57 5.59 3.99
N LEU A 156 -20.21 6.35 2.94
CA LEU A 156 -20.69 7.72 2.80
C LEU A 156 -22.16 7.74 2.39
N PRO A 157 -23.02 8.52 3.08
CA PRO A 157 -24.38 8.78 2.63
C PRO A 157 -24.44 9.39 1.22
N ASP A 158 -25.50 9.10 0.49
CA ASP A 158 -25.66 9.54 -0.91
C ASP A 158 -25.58 11.07 -1.06
N PHE A 159 -26.17 11.83 -0.13
CA PHE A 159 -26.11 13.28 -0.15
C PHE A 159 -24.68 13.84 -0.03
N LEU A 160 -23.77 13.13 0.67
CA LEU A 160 -22.36 13.49 0.74
C LEU A 160 -21.61 13.06 -0.52
N LYS A 161 -21.97 11.92 -1.10
CA LYS A 161 -21.37 11.44 -2.36
C LYS A 161 -21.65 12.42 -3.50
N GLU A 162 -22.87 12.93 -3.62
CA GLU A 162 -23.22 13.93 -4.65
C GLU A 162 -22.46 15.26 -4.45
N GLU A 163 -22.38 15.74 -3.21
CA GLU A 163 -21.68 16.99 -2.91
C GLU A 163 -20.16 16.85 -3.12
N LEU A 164 -19.58 15.68 -2.80
CA LEU A 164 -18.19 15.36 -3.09
C LEU A 164 -17.92 15.32 -4.59
N LYS A 165 -18.76 14.63 -5.37
CA LYS A 165 -18.64 14.58 -6.84
C LYS A 165 -18.64 16.00 -7.45
N THR A 166 -19.51 16.87 -6.93
CA THR A 166 -19.61 18.27 -7.39
C THR A 166 -18.38 19.10 -7.03
N LYS A 167 -17.85 18.98 -5.80
CA LYS A 167 -16.72 19.80 -5.33
C LYS A 167 -15.35 19.32 -5.81
N SER A 168 -15.14 18.00 -5.92
CA SER A 168 -13.83 17.41 -6.24
C SER A 168 -13.65 17.04 -7.72
N ASN A 169 -14.66 17.30 -8.56
CA ASN A 169 -14.72 16.86 -9.96
C ASN A 169 -14.41 15.35 -10.11
N PHE A 170 -14.74 14.57 -9.08
CA PHE A 170 -14.44 13.15 -9.00
C PHE A 170 -15.30 12.37 -10.01
N LYS A 171 -14.63 11.63 -10.88
CA LYS A 171 -15.29 10.73 -11.82
C LYS A 171 -15.38 9.34 -11.23
N ASP A 172 -16.59 8.98 -10.85
CA ASP A 172 -16.90 7.67 -10.29
C ASP A 172 -16.65 6.57 -11.32
N GLY A 173 -15.87 5.56 -10.92
CA GLY A 173 -15.49 4.43 -11.77
C GLY A 173 -14.40 4.72 -12.80
N GLU A 174 -13.76 5.90 -12.78
CA GLU A 174 -12.63 6.19 -13.69
C GLU A 174 -11.47 5.23 -13.43
N GLU A 175 -11.02 4.54 -14.47
CA GLU A 175 -9.83 3.71 -14.40
C GLU A 175 -8.58 4.59 -14.46
N VAL A 176 -7.83 4.61 -13.37
CA VAL A 176 -6.57 5.33 -13.26
C VAL A 176 -5.44 4.30 -13.29
N THR A 177 -4.48 4.52 -14.18
CA THR A 177 -3.24 3.75 -14.23
C THR A 177 -2.07 4.64 -13.81
N THR A 178 -1.29 4.17 -12.84
CA THR A 178 -0.15 4.93 -12.31
C THR A 178 0.97 5.02 -13.33
N LYS A 179 1.85 6.01 -13.16
CA LYS A 179 3.12 6.03 -13.90
C LYS A 179 3.92 4.75 -13.62
N PRO A 180 4.59 4.18 -14.62
CA PRO A 180 5.38 2.97 -14.43
C PRO A 180 6.57 3.24 -13.51
N VAL A 181 6.76 2.37 -12.51
CA VAL A 181 7.90 2.42 -11.60
C VAL A 181 8.86 1.29 -11.93
N LYS A 182 10.12 1.63 -12.18
CA LYS A 182 11.17 0.66 -12.47
C LYS A 182 12.00 0.34 -11.24
N PHE A 183 12.35 -0.93 -11.07
CA PHE A 183 13.32 -1.36 -10.05
C PHE A 183 14.23 -2.45 -10.60
N LYS A 184 15.41 -2.61 -9.98
CA LYS A 184 16.44 -3.57 -10.39
C LYS A 184 16.70 -4.58 -9.27
N ILE A 185 17.23 -5.73 -9.65
CA ILE A 185 17.68 -6.79 -8.75
C ILE A 185 19.04 -7.25 -9.25
N GLN A 186 20.04 -7.27 -8.38
CA GLN A 186 21.38 -7.76 -8.72
C GLN A 186 21.65 -9.08 -7.99
N VAL A 187 21.72 -10.17 -8.72
CA VAL A 187 22.09 -11.48 -8.17
C VAL A 187 23.58 -11.72 -8.41
N LYS A 188 24.32 -11.97 -7.33
CA LYS A 188 25.76 -12.26 -7.34
C LYS A 188 26.04 -13.72 -7.03
N ALA A 189 27.15 -14.23 -7.55
CA ALA A 189 27.65 -15.57 -7.19
C ALA A 189 27.98 -15.64 -5.69
N GLU A 190 27.85 -16.84 -5.11
CA GLU A 190 28.31 -17.10 -3.75
C GLU A 190 29.83 -16.83 -3.68
N PRO A 191 30.34 -16.12 -2.66
CA PRO A 191 31.78 -16.01 -2.49
C PRO A 191 32.34 -17.42 -2.28
N VAL A 192 33.24 -17.84 -3.17
CA VAL A 192 33.97 -19.11 -3.03
C VAL A 192 34.63 -19.09 -1.65
N GLN A 193 34.11 -19.87 -0.71
CA GLN A 193 34.84 -20.16 0.52
C GLN A 193 36.12 -20.85 0.06
N GLN A 194 37.25 -20.14 0.17
CA GLN A 194 38.56 -20.73 -0.05
C GLN A 194 38.62 -21.98 0.82
N GLN A 195 38.61 -23.15 0.18
CA GLN A 195 38.89 -24.41 0.84
C GLN A 195 40.20 -24.23 1.59
N GLN A 196 40.14 -24.19 2.93
CA GLN A 196 41.33 -24.32 3.74
C GLN A 196 41.95 -25.65 3.34
N ALA A 197 43.12 -25.57 2.71
CA ALA A 197 43.90 -26.73 2.32
C ALA A 197 44.05 -27.67 3.53
N PRO A 198 43.90 -28.99 3.36
CA PRO A 198 44.11 -29.91 4.46
C PRO A 198 45.55 -29.76 4.96
N THR A 199 45.70 -29.32 6.20
CA THR A 199 46.97 -29.32 6.91
C THR A 199 47.49 -30.75 6.93
N LYS A 200 48.61 -30.97 6.23
CA LYS A 200 49.36 -32.23 6.24
C LYS A 200 49.57 -32.65 7.69
N LYS A 201 49.10 -33.85 8.05
CA LYS A 201 49.50 -34.55 9.27
C LYS A 201 51.03 -34.58 9.30
N GLY A 202 51.59 -34.02 10.37
CA GLY A 202 53.02 -34.08 10.62
C GLY A 202 53.50 -35.52 10.74
N ASP A 203 54.60 -35.81 10.08
CA ASP A 203 55.41 -36.99 10.31
C ASP A 203 55.88 -36.99 11.77
N VAL A 204 55.41 -37.97 12.53
CA VAL A 204 55.98 -38.30 13.83
C VAL A 204 57.23 -39.13 13.54
N ILE A 205 58.39 -38.47 13.58
CA ILE A 205 59.68 -39.14 13.57
C ILE A 205 59.82 -39.84 14.93
N ASN A 206 59.62 -41.16 14.95
CA ASN A 206 59.83 -41.99 16.12
C ASN A 206 61.33 -42.27 16.26
N VAL A 207 61.99 -41.60 17.21
CA VAL A 207 63.39 -41.89 17.58
C VAL A 207 63.36 -42.50 18.98
N GLY A 208 63.59 -43.80 19.07
CA GLY A 208 63.75 -44.54 20.32
C GLY A 208 64.93 -45.51 20.19
N PRO A 209 65.83 -45.59 21.20
CA PRO A 209 67.20 -46.08 21.01
C PRO A 209 67.31 -47.61 21.11
N SER A 210 68.22 -48.16 20.30
CA SER A 210 68.73 -49.52 20.43
C SER A 210 69.82 -49.53 21.51
N ILE A 211 69.70 -50.43 22.50
CA ILE A 211 70.75 -50.76 23.45
C ILE A 211 70.89 -52.29 23.40
N ASP A 212 72.08 -52.73 22.96
CA ASP A 212 72.64 -54.06 23.19
C ASP A 212 73.15 -54.19 24.64
#